data_AF-A0A914QJX1-F1
#
_entry.id   AF-A0A914QJX1-F1
#
_cell.length_a   1.000
_cell.length_b   1.000
_cell.length_c   1.000
_cell.angle_alpha   90.00
_cell.angle_beta   90.00
_cell.angle_gamma   90.00
#
_symmetry.space_group_name_H-M   'P 1'
#
loop_
_entity.id
_entity.type
_entity.pdbx_description
1 polymer ?
#
loop_
_entity_poly.entity_id
_entity_poly.type
_entity_poly.pdbx_seq_one_letter_code
_entity_poly.pdbx_strand_id
1 'polypeptide(L)'
;MTLRNIRNNLDRLFDKNLTDLIRGIRNNKENESRYIAACIEEIKQELQLNSTEVKANAVEKLAYLQMLGYDISWAAFNIIEVMASTRFSEKRVG
;
A
#
# COMPACT_ATOMS: atom_id res chain seq x y z
N MET A 1 -7.31 20.59 -19.44
CA MET A 1 -8.09 19.64 -18.59
C MET A 1 -7.30 18.37 -18.23
N THR A 2 -6.31 17.96 -19.03
CA THR A 2 -5.55 16.71 -18.85
C THR A 2 -4.64 16.71 -17.61
N LEU A 3 -3.94 17.80 -17.31
CA LEU A 3 -3.02 17.89 -16.17
C LEU A 3 -3.70 17.81 -14.80
N ARG A 4 -4.91 18.37 -14.66
CA ARG A 4 -5.70 18.25 -13.41
C ARG A 4 -6.18 16.82 -13.17
N ASN A 5 -6.56 16.09 -14.23
CA ASN A 5 -6.97 14.70 -14.11
C ASN A 5 -5.81 13.76 -13.78
N ILE A 6 -4.61 14.07 -14.27
CA ILE A 6 -3.38 13.34 -13.92
C ILE A 6 -3.04 13.57 -12.44
N ARG A 7 -3.07 14.83 -11.99
CA ARG A 7 -2.85 15.18 -10.58
C ARG A 7 -3.87 14.55 -9.64
N ASN A 8 -5.16 14.60 -9.98
CA ASN A 8 -6.22 13.97 -9.19
C ASN A 8 -6.11 12.42 -9.14
N ASN A 9 -5.57 11.78 -10.18
CA ASN A 9 -5.27 10.34 -10.12
C ASN A 9 -4.06 10.06 -9.23
N LEU A 10 -3.03 10.91 -9.29
CA LEU A 10 -1.87 10.81 -8.42
C LEU A 10 -2.26 10.97 -6.94
N ASP A 11 -3.07 11.98 -6.63
CA ASP A 11 -3.53 12.22 -5.26
C ASP A 11 -4.40 11.05 -4.75
N ARG A 12 -5.23 10.46 -5.61
CA ARG A 12 -6.01 9.24 -5.28
C ARG A 12 -5.18 7.98 -5.09
N LEU A 13 -3.98 7.89 -5.68
CA LEU A 13 -3.08 6.75 -5.50
C LEU A 13 -2.53 6.71 -4.07
N PHE A 14 -2.25 7.88 -3.48
CA PHE A 14 -1.61 7.98 -2.15
C PHE A 14 -2.59 8.05 -0.97
N ASP A 15 -3.87 8.31 -1.22
CA ASP A 15 -4.90 8.40 -0.17
C ASP A 15 -5.49 7.04 0.26
N LYS A 16 -5.21 5.94 -0.47
CA LYS A 16 -5.77 4.63 -0.12
C LYS A 16 -5.06 4.04 1.09
N ASN A 17 -5.76 4.05 2.22
CA ASN A 17 -5.33 3.37 3.44
C ASN A 17 -5.79 1.90 3.46
N LEU A 18 -5.39 1.16 4.50
CA LEU A 18 -5.78 -0.24 4.70
C LEU A 18 -7.30 -0.47 4.62
N THR A 19 -8.10 0.41 5.20
CA THR A 19 -9.57 0.26 5.22
C THR A 19 -10.13 0.31 3.79
N ASP A 20 -9.58 1.18 2.95
CA ASP A 20 -9.98 1.29 1.54
C ASP A 20 -9.58 0.07 0.73
N LEU A 21 -8.39 -0.50 0.98
CA LEU A 21 -7.97 -1.77 0.39
C LEU A 21 -8.95 -2.89 0.74
N ILE A 22 -9.28 -3.07 2.03
CA ILE A 22 -10.19 -4.12 2.50
C ILE A 22 -11.59 -3.94 1.89
N ARG A 23 -12.11 -2.71 1.88
CA ARG A 23 -13.40 -2.41 1.24
C ARG A 23 -13.35 -2.70 -0.25
N GLY A 24 -12.26 -2.31 -0.92
CA GLY A 24 -12.03 -2.55 -2.33
C GLY A 24 -12.06 -4.03 -2.68
N ILE A 25 -11.33 -4.86 -1.95
CA ILE A 25 -11.32 -6.32 -2.10
C ILE A 25 -12.75 -6.87 -1.93
N ARG A 26 -13.43 -6.50 -0.84
CA ARG A 26 -14.80 -6.98 -0.54
C ARG A 26 -15.84 -6.59 -1.59
N ASN A 27 -15.64 -5.47 -2.28
CA ASN A 27 -16.51 -4.99 -3.35
C ASN A 27 -16.20 -5.62 -4.72
N ASN A 28 -15.06 -6.29 -4.88
CA ASN A 28 -14.61 -6.91 -6.13
C ASN A 28 -14.63 -8.45 -6.08
N LYS A 29 -15.65 -9.05 -5.46
CA LYS A 29 -15.73 -10.52 -5.21
C LYS A 29 -15.52 -11.39 -6.46
N GLU A 30 -16.02 -10.95 -7.61
CA GLU A 30 -15.90 -11.69 -8.88
C GLU A 30 -14.56 -11.49 -9.59
N ASN A 31 -13.78 -10.48 -9.18
CA ASN A 31 -12.52 -10.08 -9.83
C ASN A 31 -11.42 -9.79 -8.80
N GLU A 32 -11.44 -10.50 -7.67
CA GLU A 32 -10.64 -10.19 -6.50
C GLU A 32 -9.13 -10.22 -6.81
N SER A 33 -8.67 -11.28 -7.49
CA SER A 33 -7.27 -11.43 -7.88
C SER A 33 -6.77 -10.30 -8.77
N ARG A 34 -7.60 -9.81 -9.70
CA ARG A 34 -7.25 -8.69 -10.57
C ARG A 34 -7.16 -7.38 -9.79
N TYR A 35 -8.10 -7.16 -8.86
CA TYR A 35 -8.09 -5.97 -8.01
C TYR A 35 -6.86 -5.97 -7.10
N ILE A 36 -6.55 -7.10 -6.45
CA ILE A 36 -5.37 -7.23 -5.58
C ILE A 36 -4.08 -7.03 -6.39
N ALA A 37 -3.97 -7.59 -7.60
CA ALA A 37 -2.81 -7.36 -8.46
C ALA A 37 -2.60 -5.87 -8.76
N ALA A 38 -3.67 -5.12 -9.03
CA ALA A 38 -3.59 -3.68 -9.22
C ALA A 38 -3.13 -2.96 -7.94
N CYS A 39 -3.68 -3.33 -6.78
CA CYS A 39 -3.25 -2.76 -5.49
C CYS A 39 -1.78 -3.06 -5.17
N ILE A 40 -1.27 -4.25 -5.51
CA ILE A 40 0.16 -4.58 -5.32
C ILE A 40 1.05 -3.66 -6.17
N GLU A 41 0.67 -3.38 -7.41
CA GLU A 41 1.43 -2.44 -8.26
C GLU A 41 1.38 -1.02 -7.73
N GLU A 42 0.24 -0.57 -7.18
CA GLU A 42 0.15 0.73 -6.48
C GLU A 42 1.05 0.77 -5.24
N ILE A 43 1.04 -0.28 -4.40
CA ILE A 43 1.89 -0.39 -3.21
C ILE A 43 3.38 -0.37 -3.58
N LYS A 44 3.78 -1.05 -4.66
CA LYS A 44 5.17 -1.00 -5.13
C LYS A 44 5.61 0.43 -5.45
N GLN A 45 4.74 1.25 -6.04
CA GLN A 45 5.03 2.65 -6.31
C GLN A 45 5.13 3.48 -5.03
N GLU A 46 4.23 3.26 -4.06
CA GLU A 46 4.30 3.90 -2.74
C GLU A 46 5.62 3.62 -2.03
N LEU A 47 6.12 2.38 -2.10
CA LEU A 47 7.37 1.96 -1.48
C LEU A 47 8.64 2.58 -2.09
N GLN A 48 8.56 3.15 -3.30
CA GLN A 48 9.66 3.91 -3.91
C GLN A 48 9.76 5.35 -3.41
N LEU A 49 8.75 5.86 -2.70
CA LEU A 49 8.75 7.23 -2.19
C LEU A 49 9.63 7.37 -0.95
N ASN A 50 10.17 8.57 -0.71
CA ASN A 50 11.04 8.84 0.44
C ASN A 50 10.29 9.05 1.76
N SER A 51 8.95 9.04 1.75
CA SER A 51 8.14 9.28 2.94
C SER A 51 7.95 7.99 3.75
N THR A 52 8.49 7.96 4.98
CA THR A 52 8.31 6.84 5.91
C THR A 52 6.83 6.62 6.26
N GLU A 53 6.03 7.68 6.33
CA GLU A 53 4.59 7.59 6.57
C GLU A 53 3.88 6.81 5.44
N VAL A 54 4.23 7.13 4.18
CA VAL A 54 3.68 6.43 3.02
C VAL A 54 4.14 4.98 3.01
N LYS A 55 5.43 4.71 3.31
CA LYS A 55 5.94 3.34 3.43
C LYS A 55 5.24 2.56 4.54
N ALA A 56 4.94 3.19 5.68
CA ALA A 56 4.23 2.54 6.77
C ALA A 56 2.81 2.14 6.33
N ASN A 57 2.05 3.02 5.68
CA ASN A 57 0.74 2.68 5.13
C ASN A 57 0.82 1.55 4.07
N ALA A 58 1.84 1.58 3.22
CA ALA A 58 2.10 0.53 2.24
C ALA A 58 2.40 -0.83 2.89
N VAL A 59 3.25 -0.85 3.93
CA VAL A 59 3.58 -2.05 4.71
C VAL A 59 2.35 -2.60 5.45
N GLU A 60 1.52 -1.73 6.02
CA GLU A 60 0.27 -2.13 6.68
C GLU A 60 -0.68 -2.85 5.69
N LYS A 61 -0.79 -2.33 4.46
CA LYS A 61 -1.54 -2.98 3.37
C LYS A 61 -0.95 -4.34 3.00
N LEU A 62 0.38 -4.45 2.92
CA LEU A 62 1.06 -5.72 2.62
C LEU A 62 0.87 -6.77 3.72
N ALA A 63 0.86 -6.37 5.00
CA ALA A 63 0.59 -7.28 6.10
C ALA A 63 -0.78 -7.96 5.95
N TYR A 64 -1.80 -7.21 5.50
CA TYR A 64 -3.11 -7.78 5.20
C TYR A 64 -3.08 -8.74 4.01
N LEU A 65 -2.41 -8.38 2.91
CA LEU A 65 -2.29 -9.26 1.75
C LEU A 65 -1.49 -10.54 2.07
N GLN A 66 -0.48 -10.45 2.93
CA GLN A 66 0.26 -11.62 3.43
C GLN A 66 -0.66 -12.57 4.21
N MET A 67 -1.61 -12.06 5.00
CA MET A 67 -2.62 -12.90 5.68
C MET A 67 -3.56 -13.61 4.68
N LEU A 68 -3.72 -13.06 3.47
CA LEU A 68 -4.45 -13.71 2.38
C LEU A 68 -3.57 -14.67 1.55
N GLY A 69 -2.29 -14.82 1.89
CA GLY A 69 -1.36 -15.76 1.26
C GLY A 69 -0.56 -15.19 0.08
N TYR A 70 -0.56 -13.88 -0.14
CA TYR A 70 0.26 -13.25 -1.19
C TYR A 70 1.71 -13.08 -0.70
N ASP A 71 2.69 -13.35 -1.56
CA ASP A 71 4.10 -13.11 -1.25
C ASP A 71 4.44 -11.62 -1.17
N ILE A 72 5.04 -11.21 -0.05
CA ILE A 72 5.54 -9.84 0.17
C ILE A 72 7.06 -9.78 0.35
N SER A 73 7.79 -10.88 0.12
CA SER A 73 9.23 -10.97 0.39
C SER A 73 10.06 -9.88 -0.31
N TRP A 74 9.58 -9.39 -1.45
CA TRP A 74 10.16 -8.28 -2.21
C TRP A 74 10.15 -6.93 -1.46
N ALA A 75 9.33 -6.77 -0.42
CA ALA A 75 9.23 -5.57 0.41
C ALA A 75 10.05 -5.66 1.73
N ALA A 76 10.81 -6.73 1.95
CA ALA A 76 11.50 -6.99 3.22
C ALA A 76 12.37 -5.82 3.72
N PHE A 77 13.11 -5.16 2.82
CA PHE A 77 13.91 -3.99 3.19
C PHE A 77 13.06 -2.78 3.57
N ASN A 78 11.95 -2.52 2.87
CA ASN A 78 11.03 -1.45 3.22
C ASN A 78 10.39 -1.67 4.60
N ILE A 79 10.10 -2.92 4.96
CA ILE A 79 9.57 -3.29 6.27
C ILE A 79 10.61 -2.96 7.36
N ILE A 80 11.86 -3.38 7.18
CA ILE A 80 12.98 -3.06 8.10
C ILE A 80 13.15 -1.54 8.24
N GLU A 81 13.06 -0.81 7.13
CA GLU A 81 13.15 0.65 7.11
C GLU A 81 12.05 1.31 7.94
N VAL A 82 10.80 0.85 7.79
CA VAL A 82 9.66 1.32 8.61
C VAL A 82 9.86 0.98 10.08
N MET A 83 10.34 -0.23 10.39
CA MET A 83 10.66 -0.66 11.76
C MET A 83 11.76 0.21 12.40
N ALA A 84 12.68 0.75 11.59
CA ALA A 84 13.73 1.66 12.05
C ALA A 84 13.24 3.09 12.35
N SER A 85 11.98 3.44 12.03
CA SER A 85 11.44 4.79 12.27
C SER A 85 11.58 5.23 13.73
N THR A 86 11.77 6.54 13.94
CA THR A 86 11.77 7.18 15.26
C THR A 86 10.35 7.39 15.79
N ARG A 87 9.32 7.34 14.92
CA ARG A 87 7.91 7.43 15.31
C ARG A 87 7.39 6.04 15.67
N PHE A 88 6.90 5.88 16.90
CA PHE A 88 6.38 4.60 17.38
C PHE A 88 5.24 4.04 16.51
N SER A 89 4.37 4.92 15.98
CA SER A 89 3.27 4.52 15.11
C SER A 89 3.75 3.80 13.85
N GLU A 90 4.83 4.27 13.23
CA GLU A 90 5.43 3.67 12.04
C GLU A 90 6.25 2.43 12.42
N LYS A 91 7.09 2.53 13.47
CA LYS A 91 7.89 1.42 13.99
C LYS A 91 7.06 0.18 14.31
N ARG A 92 5.85 0.35 14.84
CA ARG A 92 4.94 -0.75 15.19
C ARG A 92 4.39 -1.49 13.97
N VAL A 93 4.31 -0.81 12.81
CA VAL A 93 3.74 -1.36 11.58
C VAL A 93 4.76 -2.19 10.81
N GLY A 94 6.04 -1.79 10.82
CA GLY A 94 7.15 -2.58 10.29
C GLY A 94 7.48 -3.77 11.17
#